data_AF-A0A669BSU4-F1
#
_entry.id   AF-A0A669BSU4-F1
#
_cell.length_a   1.000
_cell.length_b   1.000
_cell.length_c   1.000
_cell.angle_alpha   90.00
_cell.angle_beta   90.00
_cell.angle_gamma   90.00
#
_symmetry.space_group_name_H-M   'P 1'
#
loop_
_entity.id
_entity.type
_entity.pdbx_description
1 polymer ?
#
loop_
_entity_poly.entity_id
_entity_poly.type
_entity_poly.pdbx_seq_one_letter_code
_entity_poly.pdbx_strand_id
1 'polypeptide(L)'
;MLSSTIVAIFTFVQPVKSFVRNNSAVYWASYAVYFITHIVLVCCKGPRRKFPWNMILLGLFTLSLSYMTGTISSYYDTKAVFLALGITAVVCIAVTVFCFQTKVDFTKCQGLFCVLGIVVFVTGIITAIVLSFKYIFWLHMLYAAIGAIVFTLFLAYHTQLLIGNRKHSISPEEYVFAALSIYVDIIQIFLFLLQIIGASTK
;
A
#
# COMPACT_ATOMS: atom_id res chain seq x y z
N MET A 1 -1.33 2.02 12.56
CA MET A 1 -1.25 3.12 13.55
C MET A 1 -0.14 4.12 13.22
N LEU A 2 1.11 3.70 12.93
CA LEU A 2 2.19 4.64 12.58
C LEU A 2 1.87 5.49 11.32
N SER A 3 1.38 4.87 10.25
CA SER A 3 1.11 5.58 8.99
C SER A 3 -0.09 6.50 9.05
N SER A 4 -1.15 6.13 9.79
CA SER A 4 -2.28 7.03 10.04
C SER A 4 -1.86 8.27 10.82
N THR A 5 -0.96 8.11 11.79
CA THR A 5 -0.39 9.24 12.56
C THR A 5 0.52 10.12 11.69
N ILE A 6 1.37 9.52 10.86
CA ILE A 6 2.24 10.28 9.94
C ILE A 6 1.41 11.02 8.88
N VAL A 7 0.40 10.37 8.29
CA VAL A 7 -0.54 11.02 7.36
C VAL A 7 -1.25 12.18 8.06
N ALA A 8 -1.75 12.00 9.29
CA ALA A 8 -2.37 13.08 10.05
C ALA A 8 -1.38 14.26 10.27
N ILE A 9 -0.16 14.01 10.72
CA ILE A 9 0.84 15.06 10.92
C ILE A 9 1.12 15.81 9.62
N PHE A 10 1.32 15.11 8.50
CA PHE A 10 1.64 15.70 7.21
C PHE A 10 0.46 16.47 6.59
N THR A 11 -0.78 16.07 6.91
CA THR A 11 -1.99 16.75 6.44
C THR A 11 -2.36 17.97 7.30
N PHE A 12 -2.16 17.91 8.61
CA PHE A 12 -2.60 18.97 9.55
C PHE A 12 -1.54 20.00 9.90
N VAL A 13 -0.26 19.62 9.93
CA VAL A 13 0.82 20.54 10.31
C VAL A 13 1.25 21.34 9.08
N GLN A 14 0.72 22.55 8.94
CA GLN A 14 1.01 23.49 7.84
C GLN A 14 2.51 23.64 7.52
N PRO A 15 3.44 23.79 8.49
CA PRO A 15 4.86 23.89 8.17
C PRO A 15 5.43 22.57 7.60
N VAL A 16 4.94 21.40 8.03
CA VAL A 16 5.33 20.09 7.48
C VAL A 16 4.77 19.93 6.06
N LYS A 17 3.49 20.29 5.86
CA LYS A 17 2.84 20.28 4.54
C LYS A 17 3.61 21.13 3.52
N SER A 18 4.00 22.34 3.90
CA SER A 18 4.78 23.26 3.04
C SER A 18 6.21 22.78 2.84
N PHE A 19 6.88 22.27 3.88
CA PHE A 19 8.24 21.74 3.78
C PHE A 19 8.32 20.56 2.80
N VAL A 20 7.40 19.61 2.89
CA VAL A 20 7.36 18.41 2.05
C VAL A 20 7.06 18.78 0.60
N ARG A 21 6.15 19.74 0.36
CA ARG A 21 5.81 20.21 -0.98
C ARG A 21 6.96 20.96 -1.67
N ASN A 22 7.79 21.67 -0.89
CA ASN A 22 8.97 22.36 -1.42
C ASN A 22 10.18 21.43 -1.64
N ASN A 23 10.28 20.31 -0.92
CA ASN A 23 11.44 19.43 -0.97
C ASN A 23 11.18 18.14 -1.77
N SER A 24 10.95 18.29 -3.08
CA SER A 24 10.73 17.17 -4.01
C SER A 24 11.86 16.13 -4.01
N ALA A 25 13.09 16.53 -3.67
CA ALA A 25 14.24 15.63 -3.56
C ALA A 25 14.04 14.53 -2.49
N VAL A 26 13.46 14.89 -1.35
CA VAL A 26 13.20 13.94 -0.24
C VAL A 26 12.11 12.94 -0.63
N TYR A 27 11.13 13.37 -1.42
CA TYR A 27 10.10 12.49 -1.99
C TYR A 27 10.69 11.45 -2.94
N TRP A 28 11.50 11.86 -3.91
CA TRP A 28 12.16 10.93 -4.84
C TRP A 28 13.14 9.99 -4.13
N ALA A 29 13.89 10.49 -3.14
CA ALA A 29 14.77 9.65 -2.32
C ALA A 29 13.97 8.59 -1.53
N SER A 30 12.83 8.97 -0.96
CA SER A 30 11.94 8.02 -0.24
C SER A 30 11.39 6.95 -1.17
N TYR A 31 11.05 7.29 -2.42
CA TYR A 31 10.63 6.35 -3.45
C TYR A 31 11.73 5.32 -3.76
N ALA A 32 12.98 5.77 -3.92
CA ALA A 32 14.11 4.90 -4.15
C ALA A 32 14.34 3.95 -2.95
N VAL A 33 14.31 4.47 -1.72
CA VAL A 33 14.44 3.66 -0.50
C VAL A 33 13.33 2.63 -0.40
N TYR A 34 12.08 3.00 -0.68
CA TYR A 34 10.94 2.09 -0.68
C TYR A 34 11.16 0.93 -1.68
N PHE A 35 11.50 1.22 -2.94
CA PHE A 35 11.71 0.18 -3.95
C PHE A 35 12.89 -0.73 -3.61
N ILE A 36 14.03 -0.17 -3.18
CA ILE A 36 15.21 -0.95 -2.82
C ILE A 36 14.90 -1.86 -1.64
N THR A 37 14.31 -1.32 -0.57
CA THR A 37 13.96 -2.12 0.62
C THR A 37 12.92 -3.19 0.32
N HIS A 38 11.93 -2.89 -0.53
CA HIS A 38 10.94 -3.86 -0.97
C HIS A 38 11.57 -5.01 -1.78
N ILE A 39 12.43 -4.69 -2.75
CA ILE A 39 13.15 -5.70 -3.55
C ILE A 39 14.03 -6.57 -2.65
N VAL A 40 14.77 -5.98 -1.71
CA VAL A 40 15.61 -6.73 -0.77
C VAL A 40 14.77 -7.66 0.11
N LEU A 41 13.63 -7.21 0.62
CA LEU A 41 12.75 -8.03 1.45
C LEU A 41 12.08 -9.17 0.66
N VAL A 42 11.76 -8.96 -0.62
CA VAL A 42 11.14 -9.98 -1.47
C VAL A 42 12.18 -10.98 -1.99
N CYS A 43 13.27 -10.49 -2.59
CA CYS A 43 14.26 -11.28 -3.31
C CYS A 43 15.34 -11.89 -2.41
N CYS A 44 15.72 -11.21 -1.32
CA CYS A 44 16.84 -11.63 -0.48
C CYS A 44 16.36 -12.29 0.82
N LYS A 45 16.28 -13.63 0.82
CA LYS A 45 15.92 -14.39 2.02
C LYS A 45 16.91 -14.23 3.18
N GLY A 46 18.18 -13.94 2.90
CA GLY A 46 19.24 -13.80 3.92
C GLY A 46 19.02 -12.61 4.88
N PRO A 47 19.07 -11.35 4.39
CA PRO A 47 18.82 -10.17 5.22
C PRO A 47 17.44 -10.17 5.88
N ARG A 48 16.43 -10.75 5.21
CA ARG A 48 15.08 -10.94 5.78
C ARG A 48 15.05 -11.85 7.01
N ARG A 49 15.98 -12.81 7.11
CA ARG A 49 15.96 -13.87 8.14
C ARG A 49 16.90 -13.62 9.31
N LYS A 50 17.75 -12.59 9.25
CA LYS A 50 18.78 -12.35 10.27
C LYS A 50 18.45 -11.11 11.10
N PHE A 51 18.27 -11.30 12.41
CA PHE A 51 18.24 -10.17 13.35
C PHE A 51 19.64 -9.51 13.40
N PRO A 52 19.77 -8.18 13.45
CA PRO A 52 18.71 -7.15 13.49
C PRO A 52 18.30 -6.60 12.11
N TRP A 53 18.86 -7.12 11.02
CA TRP A 53 18.67 -6.59 9.66
C TRP A 53 17.21 -6.59 9.22
N ASN A 54 16.44 -7.62 9.58
CA ASN A 54 15.02 -7.70 9.27
C ASN A 54 14.21 -6.52 9.84
N MET A 55 14.48 -6.13 11.09
CA MET A 55 13.80 -5.02 11.77
C MET A 55 14.22 -3.66 11.21
N ILE A 56 15.51 -3.50 10.86
CA ILE A 56 16.02 -2.26 10.23
C ILE A 56 15.39 -2.07 8.86
N LEU A 57 15.39 -3.11 8.02
CA LEU A 57 14.79 -3.07 6.68
C LEU A 57 13.27 -2.81 6.77
N LEU A 58 12.58 -3.44 7.71
CA LEU A 58 11.16 -3.20 7.98
C LEU A 58 10.91 -1.75 8.40
N GLY A 59 11.71 -1.22 9.33
CA GLY A 59 11.59 0.18 9.78
C GLY A 59 11.79 1.17 8.63
N LEU A 60 12.84 0.99 7.83
CA LEU A 60 13.10 1.83 6.65
C LEU A 60 11.97 1.74 5.61
N PHE A 61 11.43 0.54 5.40
CA PHE A 61 10.31 0.31 4.51
C PHE A 61 9.04 1.03 5.01
N THR A 62 8.68 0.87 6.28
CA THR A 62 7.49 1.49 6.86
C THR A 62 7.62 3.01 6.90
N LEU A 63 8.80 3.54 7.24
CA LEU A 63 9.05 4.99 7.28
C LEU A 63 9.00 5.61 5.88
N SER A 64 9.65 4.98 4.89
CA SER A 64 9.64 5.48 3.52
C SER A 64 8.24 5.45 2.90
N LEU A 65 7.49 4.35 3.09
CA LEU A 65 6.10 4.26 2.64
C LEU A 65 5.20 5.28 3.34
N SER A 66 5.31 5.42 4.67
CA SER A 66 4.51 6.39 5.42
C SER A 66 4.81 7.84 5.00
N TYR A 67 6.08 8.17 4.72
CA TYR A 67 6.48 9.48 4.19
C TYR A 67 5.90 9.73 2.80
N MET A 68 5.98 8.76 1.90
CA MET A 68 5.38 8.86 0.56
C MET A 68 3.87 9.05 0.64
N THR A 69 3.17 8.23 1.40
CA THR A 69 1.71 8.32 1.57
C THR A 69 1.31 9.65 2.21
N GLY A 70 2.04 10.12 3.23
CA GLY A 70 1.82 11.43 3.85
C GLY A 70 2.04 12.59 2.87
N THR A 71 3.10 12.52 2.07
CA THR A 71 3.39 13.49 1.00
C THR A 71 2.27 13.54 -0.03
N ILE A 72 1.84 12.39 -0.56
CA ILE A 72 0.75 12.31 -1.54
C ILE A 72 -0.54 12.88 -0.92
N SER A 73 -0.87 12.49 0.31
CA SER A 73 -2.07 12.97 1.01
C SER A 73 -2.06 14.47 1.23
N SER A 74 -0.89 15.09 1.34
CA SER A 74 -0.76 16.54 1.49
C SER A 74 -1.22 17.33 0.25
N TYR A 75 -1.24 16.71 -0.94
CA TYR A 75 -1.74 17.32 -2.17
C TYR A 75 -3.27 17.26 -2.31
N TYR A 76 -3.96 16.53 -1.43
CA TYR A 76 -5.41 16.41 -1.41
C TYR A 76 -6.01 17.23 -0.26
N ASP A 77 -7.30 17.54 -0.39
CA ASP A 77 -8.04 18.19 0.68
C ASP A 77 -8.19 17.27 1.89
N THR A 78 -8.08 17.84 3.08
CA THR A 78 -8.20 17.10 4.34
C THR A 78 -9.51 16.31 4.40
N LYS A 79 -10.62 16.88 3.93
CA LYS A 79 -11.92 16.18 3.88
C LYS A 79 -11.85 14.90 3.04
N ALA A 80 -11.23 14.96 1.86
CA ALA A 80 -11.05 13.81 0.98
C ALA A 80 -10.14 12.75 1.63
N VAL A 81 -9.06 13.18 2.29
CA VAL A 81 -8.14 12.29 3.03
C VAL A 81 -8.88 11.52 4.13
N PHE A 82 -9.71 12.18 4.93
CA PHE A 82 -10.48 11.53 5.99
C PHE A 82 -11.52 10.56 5.44
N LEU A 83 -12.23 10.93 4.37
CA LEU A 83 -13.21 10.06 3.75
C LEU A 83 -12.53 8.81 3.18
N ALA A 84 -11.39 8.96 2.50
CA ALA A 84 -10.59 7.85 2.00
C ALA A 84 -10.12 6.94 3.15
N LEU A 85 -9.56 7.49 4.23
CA LEU A 85 -9.15 6.73 5.42
C LEU A 85 -10.32 5.95 6.02
N GLY A 86 -11.49 6.58 6.15
CA GLY A 86 -12.69 5.95 6.69
C GLY A 86 -13.17 4.78 5.83
N ILE A 87 -13.24 4.96 4.51
CA ILE A 87 -13.64 3.90 3.58
C ILE A 87 -12.61 2.77 3.58
N THR A 88 -11.30 3.07 3.57
CA THR A 88 -10.26 2.04 3.67
C THR A 88 -10.42 1.22 4.95
N ALA A 89 -10.67 1.85 6.10
CA ALA A 89 -10.87 1.14 7.36
C ALA A 89 -12.08 0.19 7.30
N VAL A 90 -13.20 0.65 6.74
CA VAL A 90 -14.40 -0.18 6.54
C VAL A 90 -14.11 -1.36 5.61
N VAL A 91 -13.45 -1.12 4.47
CA VAL A 91 -13.06 -2.18 3.52
C VAL A 91 -12.15 -3.20 4.19
N CYS A 92 -11.16 -2.75 4.98
CA CYS A 92 -10.25 -3.65 5.68
C CYS A 92 -11.00 -4.54 6.68
N ILE A 93 -11.86 -3.95 7.51
CA ILE A 93 -12.66 -4.70 8.49
C ILE A 93 -13.57 -5.70 7.77
N ALA A 94 -14.29 -5.24 6.74
CA ALA A 94 -15.21 -6.09 5.99
C ALA A 94 -14.50 -7.28 5.33
N VAL A 95 -13.35 -7.05 4.69
CA VAL A 95 -12.53 -8.10 4.07
C VAL A 95 -11.99 -9.06 5.12
N THR A 96 -11.45 -8.55 6.24
CA THR A 96 -10.95 -9.41 7.32
C THR A 96 -12.06 -10.30 7.88
N VAL A 97 -13.24 -9.75 8.17
CA VAL A 97 -14.42 -10.51 8.63
C VAL A 97 -14.86 -11.53 7.58
N PHE A 98 -14.87 -11.16 6.30
CA PHE A 98 -15.18 -12.06 5.19
C PHE A 98 -14.18 -13.22 5.10
N CYS A 99 -12.88 -12.96 5.25
CA CYS A 99 -11.83 -13.98 5.24
C CYS A 99 -11.99 -15.02 6.36
N PHE A 100 -12.51 -14.62 7.53
CA PHE A 100 -12.81 -15.54 8.63
C PHE A 100 -14.05 -16.41 8.40
N GLN A 101 -15.04 -15.92 7.65
CA GLN A 101 -16.31 -16.62 7.44
C GLN A 101 -16.34 -17.43 6.14
N THR A 102 -15.57 -17.03 5.13
CA THR A 102 -15.63 -17.63 3.81
C THR A 102 -15.04 -19.03 3.80
N LYS A 103 -15.69 -19.93 3.05
CA LYS A 103 -15.18 -21.27 2.75
C LYS A 103 -14.27 -21.27 1.51
N VAL A 104 -14.22 -20.15 0.79
CA VAL A 104 -13.36 -19.98 -0.39
C VAL A 104 -11.94 -19.74 0.06
N ASP A 105 -11.03 -20.62 -0.37
CA ASP A 105 -9.62 -20.53 -0.05
C ASP A 105 -8.86 -19.84 -1.20
N PHE A 106 -8.65 -18.52 -1.05
CA PHE A 106 -7.92 -17.70 -2.03
C PHE A 106 -6.44 -18.09 -2.10
N THR A 107 -5.88 -18.73 -1.06
CA THR A 107 -4.47 -19.13 -1.03
C THR A 107 -4.14 -20.19 -2.11
N LYS A 108 -5.13 -21.00 -2.51
CA LYS A 108 -5.02 -21.98 -3.60
C LYS A 108 -4.82 -21.34 -4.97
N CYS A 109 -5.22 -20.07 -5.13
CA CYS A 109 -5.12 -19.33 -6.38
C CYS A 109 -3.84 -18.48 -6.45
N GLN A 110 -2.75 -18.87 -5.78
CA GLN A 110 -1.49 -18.12 -5.75
C GLN A 110 -1.00 -17.72 -7.15
N GLY A 111 -1.13 -18.59 -8.16
CA GLY A 111 -0.75 -18.28 -9.54
C GLY A 111 -1.55 -17.12 -10.15
N LEU A 112 -2.86 -17.05 -9.87
CA LEU A 112 -3.73 -15.96 -10.32
C LEU A 112 -3.32 -14.63 -9.69
N PHE A 113 -3.08 -14.61 -8.38
CA PHE A 113 -2.63 -13.41 -7.67
C PHE A 113 -1.25 -12.93 -8.13
N CYS A 114 -0.35 -13.85 -8.49
CA CYS A 114 0.93 -13.48 -9.10
C CYS A 114 0.73 -12.76 -10.44
N VAL A 115 -0.12 -13.30 -11.33
CA VAL A 115 -0.43 -12.69 -12.62
C VAL A 115 -1.13 -11.34 -12.43
N LEU A 116 -2.11 -11.24 -11.53
CA LEU A 116 -2.78 -9.98 -11.21
C LEU A 116 -1.79 -8.91 -10.73
N GLY A 117 -0.79 -9.30 -9.93
CA GLY A 117 0.25 -8.38 -9.45
C GLY A 117 1.11 -7.85 -10.58
N ILE A 118 1.53 -8.72 -11.50
CA ILE A 118 2.27 -8.33 -12.71
C ILE A 118 1.44 -7.39 -13.58
N VAL A 119 0.16 -7.70 -13.81
CA VAL A 119 -0.73 -6.87 -14.61
C VAL A 119 -0.89 -5.48 -14.01
N VAL A 120 -1.16 -5.36 -12.70
CA VAL A 120 -1.27 -4.06 -12.03
C VAL A 120 0.04 -3.29 -12.09
N PHE A 121 1.18 -3.96 -11.90
CA PHE A 121 2.48 -3.32 -11.97
C PHE A 121 2.79 -2.75 -13.37
N VAL A 122 2.62 -3.57 -14.42
CA VAL A 122 2.88 -3.18 -15.81
C VAL A 122 1.91 -2.09 -16.25
N THR A 123 0.61 -2.26 -15.98
CA THR A 123 -0.41 -1.26 -16.32
C THR A 123 -0.21 0.05 -15.55
N GLY A 124 0.30 0.00 -14.32
CA GLY A 124 0.69 1.16 -13.54
C GLY A 124 1.83 1.95 -14.16
N ILE A 125 2.89 1.28 -14.63
CA ILE A 125 4.01 1.93 -15.33
C ILE A 125 3.51 2.58 -16.63
N ILE A 126 2.74 1.85 -17.42
CA ILE A 126 2.17 2.37 -18.68
C ILE A 126 1.30 3.60 -18.40
N THR A 127 0.42 3.53 -17.40
CA THR A 127 -0.45 4.63 -17.02
C THR A 127 0.37 5.84 -16.55
N ALA A 128 1.42 5.64 -15.75
CA ALA A 128 2.30 6.72 -15.31
C ALA A 128 3.00 7.42 -16.49
N ILE A 129 3.49 6.65 -17.46
CA ILE A 129 4.12 7.19 -18.68
C ILE A 129 3.10 7.98 -19.51
N VAL A 130 1.93 7.39 -19.80
CA VAL A 130 0.88 8.03 -20.61
C VAL A 130 0.41 9.34 -19.96
N LEU A 131 0.14 9.33 -18.66
CA LEU A 131 -0.29 10.52 -17.93
C LEU A 131 0.79 11.59 -17.84
N SER A 132 2.08 11.24 -17.95
CA SER A 132 3.19 12.19 -18.00
C SER A 132 3.26 12.96 -19.33
N PHE A 133 2.89 12.33 -20.44
CA PHE A 133 2.81 13.00 -21.75
C PHE A 133 1.52 13.81 -21.89
N LYS A 134 0.38 13.23 -21.54
CA LYS A 134 -0.93 13.88 -21.60
C LYS A 134 -1.81 13.38 -20.47
N TYR A 135 -2.21 14.29 -19.58
CA TYR A 135 -3.11 13.94 -18.48
C TYR A 135 -4.52 13.63 -19.00
N ILE A 136 -4.95 12.38 -18.84
CA ILE A 136 -6.28 11.90 -19.23
C ILE A 136 -7.03 11.49 -17.96
N PHE A 137 -7.98 12.33 -17.54
CA PHE A 137 -8.70 12.17 -16.28
C PHE A 137 -9.43 10.82 -16.15
N TRP A 138 -10.23 10.44 -17.16
CA TRP A 138 -10.98 9.18 -17.14
C TRP A 138 -10.09 7.94 -17.03
N LEU A 139 -8.92 7.96 -17.70
CA LEU A 139 -7.96 6.86 -17.63
C LEU A 139 -7.36 6.73 -16.21
N HIS A 140 -6.99 7.86 -15.60
CA HIS A 140 -6.48 7.89 -14.24
C HIS A 140 -7.52 7.37 -13.23
N MET A 141 -8.79 7.78 -13.35
CA MET A 141 -9.87 7.31 -12.49
C MET A 141 -10.17 5.83 -12.67
N LEU A 142 -10.18 5.35 -13.91
CA LEU A 142 -10.37 3.93 -14.22
C LEU A 142 -9.26 3.07 -13.61
N TYR A 143 -8.00 3.48 -13.78
CA TYR A 143 -6.86 2.80 -13.17
C TYR A 143 -6.96 2.78 -11.64
N ALA A 144 -7.36 3.90 -11.03
CA ALA A 144 -7.53 3.96 -9.59
C ALA A 144 -8.64 3.02 -9.08
N ALA A 145 -9.78 2.94 -9.78
CA ALA A 145 -10.87 2.04 -9.43
C ALA A 145 -10.46 0.56 -9.55
N ILE A 146 -9.80 0.18 -10.65
CA ILE A 146 -9.29 -1.18 -10.85
C ILE A 146 -8.26 -1.51 -9.77
N GLY A 147 -7.33 -0.59 -9.49
CA GLY A 147 -6.32 -0.73 -8.44
C GLY A 147 -6.94 -0.98 -7.07
N ALA A 148 -7.95 -0.20 -6.67
CA ALA A 148 -8.65 -0.39 -5.41
C ALA A 148 -9.28 -1.79 -5.29
N ILE A 149 -9.94 -2.28 -6.34
CA ILE A 149 -10.56 -3.62 -6.36
C ILE A 149 -9.49 -4.71 -6.26
N VAL A 150 -8.43 -4.63 -7.08
CA VAL A 150 -7.38 -5.65 -7.11
C VAL A 150 -6.62 -5.71 -5.77
N PHE A 151 -6.27 -4.56 -5.18
CA PHE A 151 -5.62 -4.56 -3.87
C PHE A 151 -6.55 -4.99 -2.73
N THR A 152 -7.87 -4.82 -2.87
CA THR A 152 -8.85 -5.42 -1.93
C THR A 152 -8.84 -6.95 -2.02
N LEU A 153 -8.69 -7.52 -3.23
CA LEU A 153 -8.51 -8.96 -3.41
C LEU A 153 -7.16 -9.45 -2.85
N PHE A 154 -6.08 -8.70 -3.04
CA PHE A 154 -4.78 -8.99 -2.42
C PHE A 154 -4.86 -8.98 -0.89
N LEU A 155 -5.58 -8.00 -0.32
CA LEU A 155 -5.82 -7.93 1.12
C LEU A 155 -6.51 -9.21 1.60
N ALA A 156 -7.52 -9.70 0.88
CA ALA A 156 -8.20 -10.94 1.21
C ALA A 156 -7.25 -12.16 1.15
N TYR A 157 -6.45 -12.25 0.08
CA TYR A 157 -5.45 -13.30 -0.11
C TYR A 157 -4.39 -13.31 1.01
N HIS A 158 -3.77 -12.17 1.29
CA HIS A 158 -2.74 -12.07 2.32
C HIS A 158 -3.31 -12.24 3.73
N THR A 159 -4.54 -11.78 3.99
CA THR A 159 -5.23 -12.02 5.26
C THR A 159 -5.47 -13.51 5.48
N GLN A 160 -5.93 -14.24 4.47
CA GLN A 160 -6.10 -15.70 4.59
C GLN A 160 -4.77 -16.44 4.74
N LEU A 161 -3.73 -16.00 4.03
CA LEU A 161 -2.38 -16.54 4.18
C LEU A 161 -1.86 -16.34 5.61
N LEU A 162 -2.13 -15.18 6.22
CA LEU A 162 -1.78 -14.88 7.61
C LEU A 162 -2.58 -15.74 8.60
N ILE A 163 -3.89 -15.89 8.37
CA ILE A 163 -4.78 -16.63 9.27
C ILE A 163 -4.39 -18.11 9.34
N GLY A 164 -3.90 -18.69 8.22
CA GLY A 164 -3.15 -19.95 8.21
C GLY A 164 -3.93 -21.19 8.68
N ASN A 165 -4.12 -22.16 7.79
CA ASN A 165 -4.68 -23.45 8.17
C ASN A 165 -3.80 -24.14 9.23
N ARG A 166 -4.37 -24.36 10.42
CA ARG A 166 -3.78 -25.02 11.60
C ARG A 166 -2.86 -26.19 11.20
N LYS A 167 -1.52 -26.06 11.25
CA LYS A 167 -0.61 -27.18 11.60
C LYS A 167 0.91 -26.95 11.65
N HIS A 168 1.48 -25.84 11.19
CA HIS A 168 2.92 -25.64 11.35
C HIS A 168 3.18 -24.23 11.87
N SER A 169 4.01 -24.14 12.91
CA SER A 169 4.52 -22.88 13.46
C SER A 169 5.04 -22.01 12.32
N ILE A 170 4.26 -20.99 11.93
CA ILE A 170 4.70 -19.98 10.98
C ILE A 170 5.99 -19.41 11.54
N SER A 171 7.07 -19.53 10.77
CA SER A 171 8.36 -18.97 11.16
C SER A 171 8.14 -17.47 11.43
N PRO A 172 8.65 -16.89 12.53
CA PRO A 172 8.45 -15.46 12.86
C PRO A 172 8.69 -14.51 11.67
N GLU A 173 9.54 -14.91 10.74
CA GLU A 173 9.92 -14.18 9.52
C GLU A 173 8.85 -14.22 8.42
N GLU A 174 8.07 -15.29 8.32
CA GLU A 174 6.91 -15.38 7.42
C GLU A 174 5.76 -14.51 7.92
N TYR A 175 5.62 -14.37 9.24
CA TYR A 175 4.68 -13.45 9.86
C TYR A 175 5.02 -11.99 9.55
N VAL A 176 6.31 -11.60 9.62
CA VAL A 176 6.76 -10.26 9.25
C VAL A 176 6.46 -9.94 7.79
N PHE A 177 6.73 -10.88 6.89
CA PHE A 177 6.44 -10.69 5.46
C PHE A 177 4.93 -10.58 5.20
N ALA A 178 4.12 -11.44 5.80
CA ALA A 178 2.66 -11.40 5.66
C ALA A 178 2.08 -10.08 6.22
N ALA A 179 2.54 -9.63 7.40
CA ALA A 179 2.14 -8.36 7.97
C ALA A 179 2.54 -7.17 7.09
N LEU A 180 3.74 -7.22 6.47
CA LEU A 180 4.19 -6.21 5.53
C LEU A 180 3.31 -6.18 4.28
N SER A 181 2.98 -7.33 3.70
CA SER A 181 2.11 -7.41 2.52
C SER A 181 0.73 -6.85 2.81
N ILE A 182 0.11 -7.22 3.94
CA ILE A 182 -1.18 -6.65 4.38
C ILE A 182 -1.07 -5.14 4.54
N TYR A 183 0.02 -4.65 5.15
CA TYR A 183 0.23 -3.22 5.32
C TYR A 183 0.35 -2.48 3.98
N VAL A 184 1.06 -3.04 3.00
CA VAL A 184 1.13 -2.50 1.63
C VAL A 184 -0.24 -2.47 0.99
N ASP A 185 -1.02 -3.54 1.09
CA ASP A 185 -2.36 -3.58 0.50
C ASP A 185 -3.27 -2.49 1.06
N ILE A 186 -3.28 -2.31 2.38
CA ILE A 186 -4.07 -1.26 3.05
C ILE A 186 -3.68 0.13 2.55
N ILE A 187 -2.37 0.42 2.46
CA ILE A 187 -1.87 1.72 1.99
C ILE A 187 -2.23 1.94 0.52
N GLN A 188 -2.14 0.92 -0.32
CA GLN A 188 -2.49 1.02 -1.74
C GLN A 188 -3.99 1.22 -1.93
N ILE A 189 -4.84 0.51 -1.20
CA ILE A 189 -6.30 0.74 -1.19
C ILE A 189 -6.58 2.20 -0.80
N PHE A 190 -5.93 2.71 0.25
CA PHE A 190 -6.07 4.10 0.67
C PHE A 190 -5.67 5.08 -0.43
N LEU A 191 -4.50 4.90 -1.06
CA LEU A 191 -4.01 5.80 -2.11
C LEU A 191 -4.93 5.79 -3.35
N PHE A 192 -5.47 4.63 -3.74
CA PHE A 192 -6.41 4.53 -4.86
C PHE A 192 -7.76 5.19 -4.53
N LEU A 193 -8.31 4.94 -3.35
CA LEU A 193 -9.54 5.60 -2.91
C LEU A 193 -9.35 7.12 -2.79
N LEU A 194 -8.20 7.56 -2.29
CA LEU A 194 -7.86 8.98 -2.21
C LEU A 194 -7.80 9.64 -3.60
N GLN A 195 -7.25 8.97 -4.61
CA GLN A 195 -7.26 9.47 -5.99
C GLN A 195 -8.68 9.65 -6.52
N ILE A 196 -9.57 8.69 -6.28
CA ILE A 196 -10.98 8.73 -6.72
C ILE A 196 -11.74 9.86 -6.01
N ILE A 197 -11.69 9.88 -4.67
CA ILE A 197 -12.44 10.85 -3.85
C ILE A 197 -11.89 12.27 -4.06
N GLY A 198 -10.56 12.39 -4.10
CA GLY A 198 -9.87 13.65 -4.33
C GLY A 198 -10.12 14.24 -5.70
N ALA A 199 -10.43 13.41 -6.70
CA ALA A 199 -10.87 13.87 -8.01
C ALA A 199 -12.31 14.40 -8.00
N SER A 200 -13.19 13.85 -7.17
CA SER A 200 -14.59 14.30 -7.03
C SER A 200 -14.76 15.56 -6.16
N THR A 201 -13.73 15.95 -5.41
CA THR A 201 -13.77 17.10 -4.48
C THR A 201 -13.12 18.36 -5.05
N LYS A 202 -12.53 18.27 -6.25
CA LYS A 202 -11.88 19.40 -6.93
C LYS A 202 -12.85 20.28 -7.70
#